data_AF-A5CVS9-F1
#
_entry.id   AF-A5CVS9-F1
#
_cell.length_a   1.000
_cell.length_b   1.000
_cell.length_c   1.000
_cell.angle_alpha   90.00
_cell.angle_beta   90.00
_cell.angle_gamma   90.00
#
_symmetry.space_group_name_H-M   'P 1'
#
loop_
_entity.id
_entity.type
_entity.pdbx_description
1 polymer ?
#
loop_
_entity_poly.entity_id
_entity_poly.type
_entity_poly.pdbx_seq_one_letter_code
_entity_poly.pdbx_strand_id
1 'polypeptide(L)' 'MGIIKLIIIVLFVWMGFWLLKKFRKPIDRIKQKSSSNIMLACSVCKIHIPRNEAIIQNNKAYCSKEHLE' A
#
# COMPACT_ATOMS: atom_id res chain seq x y z
N MET A 1 38.98 26.11 17.17
CA MET A 1 38.04 26.49 16.09
C MET A 1 37.87 25.34 15.08
N GLY A 2 37.33 24.19 15.49
CA GLY A 2 37.18 23.03 14.58
C GLY A 2 35.81 22.35 14.70
N ILE A 3 35.20 22.44 15.88
CA ILE A 3 33.95 21.77 16.24
C ILE A 3 32.76 22.35 15.45
N ILE A 4 32.72 23.66 15.23
CA ILE A 4 31.66 24.34 14.46
C ILE A 4 31.64 23.84 13.00
N LYS A 5 32.82 23.61 12.41
CA LYS A 5 32.96 23.10 11.04
C LYS A 5 32.43 21.66 10.92
N LEU A 6 32.67 20.84 11.95
CA LEU A 6 32.13 19.49 12.09
C LEU A 6 30.60 19.49 12.23
N ILE A 7 30.05 20.38 13.06
CA ILE A 7 28.60 20.52 13.26
C ILE A 7 27.88 20.89 11.97
N ILE A 8 28.43 21.83 11.19
CA ILE A 8 27.82 22.24 9.91
C ILE A 8 27.82 21.07 8.90
N ILE A 9 28.91 20.31 8.83
CA ILE A 9 29.01 19.14 7.94
C ILE A 9 27.96 18.08 8.33
N VAL A 10 27.85 17.75 9.62
CA VAL A 10 26.87 16.78 10.11
C VAL A 10 25.46 17.25 9.83
N LEU A 11 25.16 18.53 10.05
CA LEU A 11 23.85 19.10 9.78
C LEU A 11 23.47 19.02 8.29
N PHE A 12 24.41 19.34 7.39
CA PHE A 12 24.17 19.26 5.95
C PHE A 12 23.94 17.82 5.48
N VAL A 13 24.74 16.87 5.94
CA VAL A 13 24.60 15.45 5.60
C VAL A 13 23.28 14.90 6.14
N TRP A 14 22.93 15.24 7.38
CA TRP A 14 21.68 14.81 8.00
C TRP A 14 20.46 15.36 7.28
N MET A 15 20.48 16.65 6.95
CA MET A 15 19.41 17.33 6.22
C MET A 15 19.26 16.72 4.82
N GLY A 16 20.36 16.54 4.10
CA GLY A 16 20.37 15.90 2.77
C GLY A 16 19.84 14.47 2.81
N PHE A 17 20.28 13.65 3.76
CA PHE A 17 19.82 12.28 3.93
C PHE A 17 18.33 12.21 4.29
N TRP A 18 17.85 13.09 5.17
CA TRP A 18 16.44 13.14 5.57
C TRP A 18 15.54 13.60 4.42
N LEU A 19 15.96 14.61 3.66
CA LEU A 19 15.29 15.04 2.43
C LEU A 19 15.25 13.89 1.41
N LEU A 20 16.38 13.22 1.15
CA LEU A 20 16.43 12.07 0.26
C LEU A 20 15.53 10.91 0.72
N LYS A 21 15.46 10.64 2.03
CA LYS A 21 14.57 9.63 2.62
C LYS A 21 13.09 10.03 2.55
N LYS A 22 12.77 11.33 2.59
CA LYS A 22 11.40 11.86 2.45
C LYS A 22 10.95 11.92 0.99
N PHE A 23 11.86 12.28 0.08
CA PHE A 23 11.62 12.34 -1.37
C PHE A 23 11.67 10.97 -2.04
N ARG A 24 12.46 10.02 -1.52
CA ARG A 24 12.18 8.60 -1.67
C ARG A 24 10.90 8.33 -0.90
N LYS A 25 9.77 8.68 -1.51
CA LYS A 25 8.45 8.25 -1.07
C LYS A 25 8.63 6.82 -0.56
N PRO A 26 8.24 6.48 0.68
CA PRO A 26 7.71 5.15 0.86
C PRO A 26 6.61 5.11 -0.19
N ILE A 27 6.86 4.39 -1.27
CA ILE A 27 5.79 4.02 -2.17
C ILE A 27 4.79 3.40 -1.21
N ASP A 28 3.72 4.13 -0.93
CA ASP A 28 2.61 3.73 -0.09
C ASP A 28 1.83 2.60 -0.78
N ARG A 29 2.54 1.67 -1.44
CA ARG A 29 2.07 0.34 -1.78
C ARG A 29 2.01 -0.56 -0.54
N ILE A 30 2.17 -0.01 0.65
CA ILE A 30 1.79 -0.70 1.90
C ILE A 30 0.33 -0.38 2.28
N LYS A 31 -0.35 0.58 1.63
CA LYS A 31 -1.80 0.75 1.87
C LYS A 31 -2.69 0.04 0.85
N GLN A 32 -2.16 -0.33 -0.32
CA GLN A 32 -2.92 -1.11 -1.32
C GLN A 32 -2.74 -2.63 -1.17
N LYS A 33 -1.74 -3.10 -0.41
CA LYS A 33 -1.51 -4.55 -0.25
C LYS A 33 -2.47 -5.22 0.74
N SER A 34 -3.08 -4.50 1.70
CA SER A 34 -4.02 -5.13 2.64
C SER A 34 -5.39 -5.38 2.04
N SER A 35 -5.86 -4.55 1.10
CA SER A 35 -7.15 -4.77 0.43
C SER A 35 -7.04 -5.77 -0.73
N SER A 36 -5.89 -5.81 -1.41
CA SER A 36 -5.66 -6.71 -2.56
C SER A 36 -5.34 -8.16 -2.14
N ASN A 37 -5.02 -8.43 -0.87
CA ASN A 37 -4.75 -9.80 -0.40
C ASN A 37 -5.98 -10.51 0.18
N ILE A 38 -7.09 -9.80 0.39
CA ILE A 38 -8.32 -10.44 0.83
C ILE A 38 -8.92 -11.15 -0.38
N MET A 39 -8.64 -12.45 -0.49
CA MET A 39 -9.29 -13.32 -1.46
C MET A 39 -10.66 -13.72 -0.92
N LEU A 40 -11.72 -13.44 -1.68
CA LEU A 40 -13.07 -13.86 -1.37
C LEU A 40 -13.44 -15.00 -2.33
N ALA A 41 -14.02 -16.06 -1.79
CA ALA A 41 -14.61 -17.11 -2.63
C ALA A 41 -15.96 -16.63 -3.15
N CYS A 42 -16.16 -16.69 -4.46
CA CYS A 42 -17.45 -16.43 -5.08
C CYS A 42 -18.50 -17.42 -4.54
N SER A 43 -19.66 -16.93 -4.10
CA SER A 43 -20.73 -17.79 -3.56
C SER A 43 -21.32 -18.75 -4.61
N VAL A 44 -21.16 -18.46 -5.90
CA VAL A 44 -21.72 -19.24 -7.02
C VAL A 44 -20.68 -20.18 -7.60
N CYS A 45 -19.55 -19.65 -8.09
CA CYS A 45 -18.53 -20.46 -8.76
C CYS A 45 -17.42 -20.99 -7.85
N LYS A 46 -17.38 -20.58 -6.57
CA LYS A 46 -16.30 -20.88 -5.62
C LYS A 46 -14.89 -20.47 -6.07
N ILE A 47 -14.78 -19.71 -7.15
CA ILE A 47 -13.49 -19.18 -7.60
C ILE A 47 -13.00 -18.10 -6.63
N HIS A 48 -11.69 -18.08 -6.38
CA HIS A 48 -11.05 -17.09 -5.52
C HIS A 48 -10.83 -15.81 -6.32
N ILE A 49 -11.50 -14.74 -5.90
CA ILE A 49 -11.42 -13.41 -6.53
C ILE A 49 -10.86 -12.43 -5.50
N PRO A 50 -9.95 -11.53 -5.89
CA PRO A 50 -9.50 -10.47 -4.99
C PRO A 50 -10.67 -9.56 -4.62
N ARG A 51 -10.75 -9.15 -3.35
CA ARG A 51 -11.79 -8.25 -2.83
C ARG A 51 -11.90 -6.94 -3.61
N ASN A 52 -10.83 -6.51 -4.27
CA ASN A 52 -10.83 -5.32 -5.12
C ASN A 52 -11.71 -5.47 -6.37
N GLU A 53 -11.92 -6.70 -6.85
CA GLU A 53 -12.71 -7.02 -8.04
C GLU A 53 -14.02 -7.77 -7.69
N ALA A 54 -14.14 -8.27 -6.46
CA ALA A 54 -15.33 -8.97 -5.99
C ALA A 54 -16.49 -7.99 -5.72
N ILE A 55 -17.66 -8.30 -6.27
CA ILE A 55 -18.89 -7.56 -6.02
C ILE A 55 -19.52 -8.13 -4.75
N ILE A 56 -19.70 -7.32 -3.71
CA ILE A 56 -20.32 -7.74 -2.45
C ILE A 56 -21.79 -7.33 -2.46
N GLN A 57 -22.69 -8.31 -2.46
CA GLN A 57 -24.14 -8.11 -2.41
C GLN A 57 -24.71 -9.04 -1.34
N ASN A 58 -25.56 -8.52 -0.46
CA ASN A 58 -26.22 -9.31 0.60
C ASN A 58 -25.25 -10.17 1.43
N ASN A 59 -24.09 -9.59 1.81
CA ASN A 59 -23.00 -10.25 2.54
C ASN A 59 -22.35 -11.45 1.84
N LYS A 60 -22.58 -11.61 0.52
CA LYS A 60 -21.97 -12.63 -0.34
C LYS A 60 -21.06 -11.95 -1.36
N ALA A 61 -19.95 -12.60 -1.70
CA ALA A 61 -19.01 -12.14 -2.72
C ALA A 61 -19.30 -12.82 -4.07
N TYR A 62 -19.26 -12.06 -5.15
CA TYR A 62 -19.54 -12.50 -6.51
C TYR A 62 -18.43 -12.09 -7.47
N CYS A 63 -18.09 -12.98 -8.41
CA CYS A 63 -17.05 -12.74 -9.42
C CYS A 63 -17.48 -11.72 -10.48
N SER A 64 -18.77 -11.70 -10.82
CA SER A 64 -19.32 -10.90 -11.92
C SER A 64 -20.77 -10.55 -11.62
N LYS A 65 -21.30 -9.53 -12.31
CA LYS A 65 -22.73 -9.17 -12.26
C LYS A 65 -23.66 -10.29 -12.73
N GLU A 66 -23.15 -11.19 -13.57
CA GLU A 66 -23.87 -12.39 -14.04
C GLU A 66 -24.14 -13.41 -12.92
N HIS A 67 -23.43 -13.31 -11.79
CA HIS A 67 -23.70 -14.15 -10.61
C HIS A 67 -24.54 -13.45 -9.55
N LEU A 68 -24.96 -12.20 -9.83
CA LEU A 68 -25.79 -11.39 -8.95
C LEU A 68 -27.29 -11.69 -9.12
N GLU A 69 -27.61 -12.57 -10.06
CA GLU A 69 -28.95 -12.93 -10.54
C GLU A 69 -29.59 -14.05 -9.72
#